data_AF-A0A4Q3J3R3-F1
#
_entry.id   AF-A0A4Q3J3R3-F1
#
_cell.length_a   1.000
_cell.length_b   1.000
_cell.length_c   1.000
_cell.angle_alpha   90.00
_cell.angle_beta   90.00
_cell.angle_gamma   90.00
#
_symmetry.space_group_name_H-M   'P 1'
#
loop_
_entity.id
_entity.type
_entity.pdbx_description
1 polymer ?
#
loop_
_entity_poly.entity_id
_entity_poly.type
_entity_poly.pdbx_seq_one_letter_code
_entity_poly.pdbx_strand_id
1 'polypeptide(L)'
;MTRSTSLWRALVLAPWLLAVAGCSSAEDDASPGGEAETGEEADLVAAARAIPPAAAQAVTLRERIIAGLSVESARKLHMVQLKAQDFRGQESVYLNFTAPDAIQDPWSFALGLDPEAWGEETSESPWTTTITGATTVHAPVSLSAVGLGLLVKLGKTAQAMGGGARVKQILAATPTRFFLVKSNDELWDVETAAVADPAVLAELKVEYTKTVKSLSRQSLVRDMKQKWAPAMSDPANGGRSSGRAMGDFVGKDGLLDVARAVDQLVADQAFVGLAPQIDS
;
A
#
# COMPACT_ATOMS: atom_id res chain seq x y z
N MET A 1 -18.71 -13.52 -28.76
CA MET A 1 -17.25 -13.61 -28.54
C MET A 1 -16.63 -12.29 -28.97
N THR A 2 -16.50 -11.36 -28.05
CA THR A 2 -15.96 -10.01 -28.31
C THR A 2 -14.91 -9.75 -27.23
N ARG A 3 -13.64 -9.75 -27.64
CA ARG A 3 -12.50 -9.43 -26.79
C ARG A 3 -12.50 -7.91 -26.57
N SER A 4 -12.72 -7.46 -25.34
CA SER A 4 -12.53 -6.07 -24.94
C SER A 4 -11.12 -5.91 -24.37
N THR A 5 -10.25 -5.25 -25.12
CA THR A 5 -8.92 -4.81 -24.71
C THR A 5 -9.06 -3.63 -23.75
N SER A 6 -8.80 -3.82 -22.46
CA SER A 6 -8.75 -2.73 -21.48
C SER A 6 -7.41 -1.98 -21.57
N LEU A 7 -7.51 -0.75 -22.07
CA LEU A 7 -6.45 0.25 -22.13
C LEU A 7 -6.06 0.68 -20.72
N TRP A 8 -4.79 0.48 -20.38
CA TRP A 8 -4.15 1.01 -19.19
C TRP A 8 -4.05 2.54 -19.31
N ARG A 9 -4.91 3.27 -18.60
CA ARG A 9 -4.75 4.71 -18.40
C ARG A 9 -3.92 4.94 -17.14
N ALA A 10 -2.65 5.30 -17.35
CA ALA A 10 -1.83 5.93 -16.33
C ALA A 10 -2.45 7.29 -15.97
N LEU A 11 -3.08 7.37 -14.79
CA LEU A 11 -3.63 8.60 -14.26
C LEU A 11 -2.55 9.27 -13.41
N VAL A 12 -1.94 10.30 -14.02
CA VAL A 12 -1.09 11.28 -13.34
C VAL A 12 -1.99 12.09 -12.41
N LEU A 13 -1.94 11.83 -11.11
CA LEU A 13 -2.63 12.66 -10.11
C LEU A 13 -1.69 13.78 -9.64
N ALA A 14 -2.16 15.01 -9.88
CA ALA A 14 -1.53 16.26 -9.50
C ALA A 14 -1.36 16.36 -7.97
N PRO A 15 -0.25 16.95 -7.49
CA PRO A 15 -0.09 17.29 -6.08
C PRO A 15 -0.94 18.52 -5.74
N TRP A 16 -1.00 18.89 -4.45
CA TRP A 16 -1.65 20.07 -3.85
C TRP A 16 -3.03 19.85 -3.21
N LEU A 17 -3.01 19.65 -1.89
CA LEU A 17 -3.55 20.61 -0.91
C LEU A 17 -3.18 20.18 0.51
N LEU A 18 -2.11 20.76 1.05
CA LEU A 18 -2.07 21.39 2.37
C LEU A 18 -0.77 22.20 2.50
N ALA A 19 -0.93 23.51 2.51
CA ALA A 19 0.10 24.47 2.85
C ALA A 19 0.12 24.68 4.36
N VAL A 20 1.32 24.76 4.94
CA VAL A 20 1.59 25.66 6.07
C VAL A 20 2.80 26.50 5.67
N ALA A 21 2.58 27.81 5.63
CA ALA A 21 3.59 28.82 5.42
C ALA A 21 4.48 28.99 6.67
N GLY A 22 5.78 29.20 6.44
CA GLY A 22 6.75 29.69 7.42
C GLY A 22 7.95 30.28 6.68
N CYS A 23 8.09 31.61 6.74
CA CYS A 23 9.09 32.45 6.04
C CYS A 23 10.53 32.27 6.55
N SER A 24 11.53 32.46 5.67
CA SER A 24 12.44 33.62 5.70
C SER A 24 13.39 33.64 4.50
N SER A 25 13.60 34.82 3.93
CA SER A 25 14.54 35.13 2.85
C SER A 25 16.01 34.98 3.27
N ALA A 26 16.86 34.54 2.35
CA ALA A 26 18.18 35.12 2.14
C ALA A 26 18.66 34.73 0.73
N GLU A 27 18.74 35.72 -0.16
CA GLU A 27 19.65 35.71 -1.30
C GLU A 27 21.08 35.81 -0.74
N ASP A 28 21.99 34.92 -1.14
CA ASP A 28 23.27 35.30 -1.74
C ASP A 28 24.20 34.11 -2.05
N ASP A 29 24.80 34.26 -3.22
CA ASP A 29 26.14 33.87 -3.65
C ASP A 29 26.59 32.43 -3.92
N ALA A 30 27.26 32.37 -5.07
CA ALA A 30 27.88 31.22 -5.71
C ALA A 30 29.13 30.71 -4.98
N SER A 31 29.35 29.39 -5.07
CA SER A 31 30.68 28.88 -5.40
C SER A 31 30.66 27.46 -5.99
N PRO A 32 31.49 27.20 -7.02
CA PRO A 32 31.67 25.88 -7.60
C PRO A 32 32.76 25.14 -6.81
N GLY A 33 32.42 23.99 -6.25
CA GLY A 33 33.37 23.16 -5.49
C GLY A 33 33.03 21.71 -5.69
N GLY A 34 33.84 21.03 -6.51
CA GLY A 34 33.78 19.58 -6.63
C GLY A 34 34.13 18.93 -5.30
N GLU A 35 33.22 18.12 -4.79
CA GLU A 35 33.55 17.06 -3.87
C GLU A 35 33.36 15.75 -4.63
N ALA A 36 34.48 15.05 -4.81
CA ALA A 36 34.47 13.69 -5.30
C ALA A 36 33.56 12.85 -4.38
N GLU A 37 32.49 12.27 -4.95
CA GLU A 37 31.68 11.23 -4.32
C GLU A 37 32.56 10.00 -4.08
N THR A 38 33.39 10.07 -3.04
CA THR A 38 34.03 8.93 -2.40
C THR A 38 33.31 8.74 -1.08
N GLY A 39 32.14 8.12 -1.16
CA GLY A 39 31.38 7.69 0.00
C GLY A 39 30.75 6.36 -0.36
N GLU A 40 30.96 5.35 0.49
CA GLU A 40 30.26 4.07 0.42
C GLU A 40 28.83 4.28 -0.09
N GLU A 41 28.43 3.50 -1.09
CA GLU A 41 27.04 3.36 -1.50
C GLU A 41 26.31 2.70 -0.31
N ALA A 42 26.09 3.48 0.74
CA ALA A 42 25.42 3.06 1.96
C ALA A 42 24.09 2.50 1.50
N ASP A 43 23.85 1.21 1.76
CA ASP A 43 22.65 0.53 1.30
C ASP A 43 21.43 1.25 1.89
N LEU A 44 20.87 2.22 1.15
CA LEU A 44 19.80 3.08 1.67
C LEU A 44 18.52 2.28 1.92
N VAL A 45 18.41 1.09 1.31
CA VAL A 45 17.39 0.10 1.64
C VAL A 45 17.61 -0.46 3.04
N ALA A 46 18.86 -0.67 3.48
CA ALA A 46 19.16 -1.03 4.87
C ALA A 46 18.83 0.12 5.86
N ALA A 47 18.83 1.38 5.39
CA ALA A 47 18.38 2.55 6.16
C ALA A 47 16.87 2.83 6.04
N ALA A 48 16.11 1.94 5.40
CA ALA A 48 14.66 2.08 5.27
C ALA A 48 13.98 1.99 6.64
N ARG A 49 12.99 2.85 6.88
CA ARG A 49 12.18 2.78 8.11
C ARG A 49 10.91 1.99 7.81
N ALA A 50 10.53 1.11 8.74
CA ALA A 50 9.27 0.40 8.67
C ALA A 50 8.09 1.39 8.72
N ILE A 51 7.07 1.11 7.92
CA ILE A 51 5.80 1.83 7.94
C ILE A 51 4.86 1.09 8.91
N PRO A 52 4.28 1.79 9.91
CA PRO A 52 3.24 1.23 10.76
C PRO A 52 2.06 0.72 9.93
N PRO A 53 1.52 -0.48 10.22
CA PRO A 53 0.34 -1.02 9.55
C PRO A 53 -0.82 -0.03 9.41
N ALA A 54 -1.15 0.69 10.48
CA ALA A 54 -2.20 1.70 10.47
C ALA A 54 -1.95 2.86 9.49
N ALA A 55 -0.70 3.27 9.27
CA ALA A 55 -0.38 4.32 8.29
C ALA A 55 -0.65 3.85 6.86
N ALA A 56 -0.31 2.59 6.55
CA ALA A 56 -0.63 1.96 5.26
C ALA A 56 -2.15 1.78 5.06
N GLN A 57 -2.88 1.41 6.11
CA GLN A 57 -4.34 1.34 6.07
C GLN A 57 -4.98 2.71 5.90
N ALA A 58 -4.45 3.76 6.55
CA ALA A 58 -4.93 5.13 6.39
C ALA A 58 -4.71 5.65 4.97
N VAL A 59 -3.56 5.37 4.36
CA VAL A 59 -3.30 5.66 2.93
C VAL A 59 -4.31 4.93 2.06
N THR A 60 -4.56 3.65 2.31
CA THR A 60 -5.55 2.87 1.54
C THR A 60 -6.95 3.46 1.66
N LEU A 61 -7.41 3.77 2.88
CA LEU A 61 -8.72 4.39 3.12
C LEU A 61 -8.85 5.73 2.40
N ARG A 62 -7.82 6.59 2.48
CA ARG A 62 -7.78 7.88 1.80
C ARG A 62 -7.91 7.73 0.29
N GLU A 63 -7.16 6.82 -0.32
CA GLU A 63 -7.25 6.58 -1.76
C GLU A 63 -8.65 6.11 -2.17
N ARG A 64 -9.31 5.28 -1.35
CA ARG A 64 -10.69 4.85 -1.63
C ARG A 64 -11.69 5.99 -1.59
N ILE A 65 -11.58 6.86 -0.58
CA ILE A 65 -12.44 8.05 -0.49
C ILE A 65 -12.21 8.97 -1.69
N ILE A 66 -10.95 9.21 -2.08
CA ILE A 66 -10.61 10.02 -3.28
C ILE A 66 -11.16 9.39 -4.56
N ALA A 67 -11.14 8.06 -4.66
CA ALA A 67 -11.68 7.35 -5.81
C ALA A 67 -13.21 7.42 -5.90
N GLY A 68 -13.91 7.78 -4.82
CA GLY A 68 -15.38 7.94 -4.80
C GLY A 68 -16.10 7.02 -3.82
N LEU A 69 -15.39 6.26 -2.97
CA LEU A 69 -16.05 5.50 -1.89
C LEU A 69 -16.79 6.48 -0.96
N SER A 70 -18.10 6.28 -0.83
CA SER A 70 -18.92 7.12 0.03
C SER A 70 -18.49 7.02 1.50
N VAL A 71 -18.70 8.09 2.26
CA VAL A 71 -18.45 8.12 3.70
C VAL A 71 -19.22 7.02 4.42
N GLU A 72 -20.48 6.76 4.03
CA GLU A 72 -21.29 5.71 4.64
C GLU A 72 -20.69 4.32 4.43
N SER A 73 -20.25 4.03 3.20
CA SER A 73 -19.57 2.76 2.88
C SER A 73 -18.24 2.65 3.60
N ALA A 74 -17.47 3.74 3.67
CA ALA A 74 -16.19 3.79 4.36
C ALA A 74 -16.32 3.49 5.87
N ARG A 75 -17.40 3.95 6.54
CA ARG A 75 -17.64 3.65 7.97
C ARG A 75 -17.87 2.17 8.26
N LYS A 76 -18.42 1.43 7.30
CA LYS A 76 -18.71 0.00 7.40
C LYS A 76 -17.56 -0.87 6.86
N LEU A 77 -16.47 -0.24 6.42
CA LEU A 77 -15.38 -0.92 5.75
C LEU A 77 -14.52 -1.69 6.77
N HIS A 78 -14.37 -2.97 6.53
CA HIS A 78 -13.39 -3.80 7.21
C HIS A 78 -12.12 -3.88 6.38
N MET A 79 -10.97 -3.83 7.05
CA MET A 79 -9.66 -3.90 6.42
C MET A 79 -8.86 -5.05 7.02
N VAL A 80 -8.39 -5.96 6.19
CA VAL A 80 -7.35 -6.93 6.56
C VAL A 80 -6.06 -6.58 5.83
N GLN A 81 -4.93 -6.74 6.52
CA GLN A 81 -3.62 -6.48 5.97
C GLN A 81 -2.78 -7.76 6.03
N LEU A 82 -2.24 -8.18 4.90
CA LEU A 82 -1.22 -9.22 4.83
C LEU A 82 0.14 -8.59 4.55
N LYS A 83 1.18 -9.15 5.15
CA LYS A 83 2.56 -8.69 4.97
C LYS A 83 3.27 -9.57 3.94
N ALA A 84 3.97 -8.94 3.00
CA ALA A 84 4.82 -9.63 2.06
C ALA A 84 6.29 -9.19 2.23
N GLN A 85 7.18 -10.17 2.26
CA GLN A 85 8.62 -9.97 2.37
C GLN A 85 9.29 -10.07 1.02
N ASP A 86 10.46 -9.48 0.85
CA ASP A 86 11.28 -9.64 -0.35
C ASP A 86 12.21 -10.86 -0.26
N PHE A 87 13.07 -11.04 -1.27
CA PHE A 87 14.06 -12.12 -1.32
C PHE A 87 15.12 -12.05 -0.20
N ARG A 88 15.25 -10.93 0.52
CA ARG A 88 16.12 -10.76 1.69
C ARG A 88 15.39 -11.05 3.01
N GLY A 89 14.09 -11.38 2.97
CA GLY A 89 13.26 -11.59 4.14
C GLY A 89 12.86 -10.30 4.85
N GLN A 90 13.02 -9.15 4.19
CA GLN A 90 12.61 -7.84 4.72
C GLN A 90 11.17 -7.54 4.31
N GLU A 91 10.39 -6.91 5.19
CA GLU A 91 9.05 -6.43 4.83
C GLU A 91 9.17 -5.45 3.64
N SER A 92 8.48 -5.75 2.53
CA SER A 92 8.56 -4.95 1.30
C SER A 92 7.24 -4.23 1.03
N VAL A 93 6.13 -4.96 1.05
CA VAL A 93 4.79 -4.39 0.81
C VAL A 93 3.76 -4.94 1.78
N TYR A 94 2.72 -4.14 2.02
CA TYR A 94 1.48 -4.58 2.63
C TYR A 94 0.41 -4.77 1.56
N LEU A 95 -0.35 -5.86 1.69
CA LEU A 95 -1.52 -6.16 0.88
C LEU A 95 -2.74 -5.83 1.73
N ASN A 96 -3.40 -4.71 1.43
CA ASN A 96 -4.59 -4.25 2.13
C ASN A 96 -5.82 -4.70 1.35
N PHE A 97 -6.69 -5.47 1.97
CA PHE A 97 -7.96 -5.91 1.41
C PHE A 97 -9.09 -5.27 2.17
N THR A 98 -10.01 -4.64 1.44
CA THR A 98 -11.19 -4.01 2.04
C THR A 98 -12.45 -4.76 1.63
N ALA A 99 -13.39 -4.90 2.57
CA ALA A 99 -14.69 -5.50 2.34
C ALA A 99 -15.77 -4.89 3.25
N PRO A 100 -17.05 -4.98 2.90
CA PRO A 100 -18.16 -4.57 3.77
C PRO A 100 -18.37 -5.55 4.95
N ASP A 101 -17.87 -6.78 4.83
CA ASP A 101 -17.96 -7.82 5.86
C ASP A 101 -16.63 -8.02 6.56
N ALA A 102 -16.69 -8.40 7.84
CA ALA A 102 -15.50 -8.66 8.64
C ALA A 102 -14.67 -9.82 8.09
N ILE A 103 -13.38 -9.57 7.85
CA ILE A 103 -12.41 -10.57 7.40
C ILE A 103 -11.62 -11.08 8.60
N GLN A 104 -12.11 -12.13 9.26
CA GLN A 104 -11.45 -12.70 10.44
C GLN A 104 -10.24 -13.57 10.09
N ASP A 105 -10.41 -14.50 9.15
CA ASP A 105 -9.33 -15.31 8.60
C ASP A 105 -9.25 -15.08 7.08
N PRO A 106 -8.20 -14.39 6.59
CA PRO A 106 -8.09 -14.06 5.17
C PRO A 106 -8.05 -15.30 4.28
N TRP A 107 -7.52 -16.44 4.77
CA TRP A 107 -7.43 -17.67 4.00
C TRP A 107 -8.78 -18.33 3.80
N SER A 108 -9.54 -18.55 4.87
CA SER A 108 -10.89 -19.12 4.78
C SER A 108 -11.85 -18.16 4.08
N PHE A 109 -11.73 -16.85 4.35
CA PHE A 109 -12.51 -15.83 3.66
C PHE A 109 -12.29 -15.89 2.15
N ALA A 110 -11.04 -15.95 1.68
CA ALA A 110 -10.70 -16.06 0.26
C ALA A 110 -11.37 -17.24 -0.46
N LEU A 111 -11.57 -18.36 0.23
CA LEU A 111 -12.16 -19.57 -0.34
C LEU A 111 -13.69 -19.54 -0.35
N GLY A 112 -14.29 -18.77 0.55
CA GLY A 112 -15.74 -18.53 0.60
C GLY A 112 -16.21 -17.34 -0.25
N LEU A 113 -15.28 -16.57 -0.83
CA LEU A 113 -15.61 -15.42 -1.66
C LEU A 113 -16.23 -15.85 -2.99
N ASP A 114 -17.40 -15.30 -3.25
CA ASP A 114 -18.00 -15.27 -4.58
C ASP A 114 -17.56 -13.98 -5.31
N PRO A 115 -16.78 -14.05 -6.40
CA PRO A 115 -16.39 -12.86 -7.16
C PRO A 115 -17.58 -12.05 -7.70
N GLU A 116 -18.75 -12.68 -7.88
CA GLU A 116 -19.97 -11.96 -8.31
C GLU A 116 -20.48 -11.00 -7.21
N ALA A 117 -20.14 -11.24 -5.94
CA ALA A 117 -20.53 -10.39 -4.82
C ALA A 117 -19.86 -9.01 -4.81
N TRP A 118 -18.82 -8.80 -5.62
CA TRP A 118 -18.14 -7.50 -5.71
C TRP A 118 -18.97 -6.45 -6.48
N GLY A 119 -19.96 -6.90 -7.26
CA GLY A 119 -20.74 -6.07 -8.16
C GLY A 119 -19.92 -5.56 -9.34
N GLU A 120 -20.37 -4.47 -9.94
CA GLU A 120 -19.63 -3.79 -11.00
C GLU A 120 -18.30 -3.22 -10.45
N GLU A 121 -17.24 -3.25 -11.27
CA GLU A 121 -15.93 -2.69 -10.93
C GLU A 121 -15.96 -1.15 -10.94
N THR A 122 -16.72 -0.56 -10.00
CA THR A 122 -16.84 0.88 -9.83
C THR A 122 -15.89 1.38 -8.77
N SER A 123 -15.54 2.66 -8.86
CA SER A 123 -14.70 3.31 -7.87
C SER A 123 -15.37 3.45 -6.49
N GLU A 124 -16.69 3.25 -6.41
CA GLU A 124 -17.48 3.23 -5.19
C GLU A 124 -17.48 1.85 -4.49
N SER A 125 -16.95 0.81 -5.14
CA SER A 125 -16.98 -0.54 -4.58
C SER A 125 -16.20 -0.60 -3.24
N PRO A 126 -16.77 -1.20 -2.17
CA PRO A 126 -16.07 -1.43 -0.92
C PRO A 126 -15.07 -2.60 -1.01
N TRP A 127 -15.17 -3.42 -2.06
CA TRP A 127 -14.31 -4.58 -2.31
C TRP A 127 -13.07 -4.15 -3.06
N THR A 128 -11.92 -4.13 -2.39
CA THR A 128 -10.71 -3.57 -3.01
C THR A 128 -9.45 -4.23 -2.53
N THR A 129 -8.44 -4.23 -3.40
CA THR A 129 -7.08 -4.62 -3.08
C THR A 129 -6.18 -3.41 -3.29
N THR A 130 -5.43 -3.02 -2.25
CA THR A 130 -4.44 -1.95 -2.34
C THR A 130 -3.09 -2.44 -1.83
N ILE A 131 -2.05 -2.29 -2.65
CA ILE A 131 -0.67 -2.65 -2.32
C ILE A 131 0.07 -1.37 -1.96
N THR A 132 0.59 -1.32 -0.74
CA THR A 132 1.35 -0.17 -0.21
C THR A 132 2.76 -0.62 0.17
N GLY A 133 3.72 0.30 0.17
CA GLY A 133 5.04 0.00 0.74
C GLY A 133 4.98 -0.35 2.23
N ALA A 134 5.78 -1.31 2.67
CA ALA A 134 5.98 -1.62 4.08
C ALA A 134 7.16 -0.84 4.68
N THR A 135 7.95 -0.16 3.85
CA THR A 135 9.06 0.69 4.28
C THR A 135 9.12 2.01 3.50
N THR A 136 9.81 3.00 4.05
CA THR A 136 9.92 4.34 3.47
C THR A 136 10.63 4.42 2.11
N VAL A 137 11.23 3.32 1.64
CA VAL A 137 11.87 3.25 0.32
C VAL A 137 10.92 2.75 -0.77
N HIS A 138 9.73 2.28 -0.40
CA HIS A 138 8.68 1.86 -1.31
C HIS A 138 7.61 2.95 -1.43
N ALA A 139 6.87 2.96 -2.53
CA ALA A 139 5.79 3.93 -2.76
C ALA A 139 4.64 3.76 -1.74
N PRO A 140 3.97 4.86 -1.32
CA PRO A 140 2.78 4.75 -0.48
C PRO A 140 1.69 3.87 -1.07
N VAL A 141 1.50 3.94 -2.39
CA VAL A 141 0.60 3.08 -3.15
C VAL A 141 1.35 2.60 -4.38
N SER A 142 1.51 1.29 -4.50
CA SER A 142 2.07 0.64 -5.70
C SER A 142 0.97 0.22 -6.67
N LEU A 143 -0.18 -0.19 -6.15
CA LEU A 143 -1.34 -0.62 -6.93
C LEU A 143 -2.62 -0.47 -6.12
N SER A 144 -3.72 -0.09 -6.76
CA SER A 144 -5.07 -0.23 -6.21
C SER A 144 -5.99 -0.78 -7.30
N ALA A 145 -6.79 -1.77 -6.96
CA ALA A 145 -7.72 -2.44 -7.86
C ALA A 145 -9.04 -2.73 -7.14
N VAL A 146 -10.14 -2.67 -7.90
CA VAL A 146 -11.45 -3.12 -7.42
C VAL A 146 -11.46 -4.65 -7.37
N GLY A 147 -12.15 -5.19 -6.37
CA GLY A 147 -12.27 -6.62 -6.12
C GLY A 147 -11.13 -7.19 -5.26
N LEU A 148 -11.31 -8.47 -4.92
CA LEU A 148 -10.42 -9.23 -4.05
C LEU A 148 -9.69 -10.35 -4.81
N GLY A 149 -9.48 -10.16 -6.12
CA GLY A 149 -8.88 -11.18 -6.99
C GLY A 149 -7.53 -11.70 -6.50
N LEU A 150 -6.67 -10.83 -5.98
CA LEU A 150 -5.39 -11.23 -5.39
C LEU A 150 -5.59 -12.10 -4.14
N LEU A 151 -6.53 -11.74 -3.25
CA LEU A 151 -6.85 -12.53 -2.05
C LEU A 151 -7.38 -13.92 -2.44
N VAL A 152 -8.25 -13.99 -3.45
CA VAL A 152 -8.76 -15.27 -3.99
C VAL A 152 -7.62 -16.13 -4.54
N LYS A 153 -6.69 -15.55 -5.30
CA LYS A 153 -5.51 -16.28 -5.82
C LYS A 153 -4.61 -16.79 -4.69
N LEU A 154 -4.36 -15.95 -3.68
CA LEU A 154 -3.62 -16.31 -2.47
C LEU A 154 -4.31 -17.48 -1.74
N GLY A 155 -5.63 -17.41 -1.52
CA GLY A 155 -6.41 -18.46 -0.88
C GLY A 155 -6.38 -19.79 -1.64
N LYS A 156 -6.56 -19.76 -2.98
CA LYS A 156 -6.47 -20.95 -3.84
C LYS A 156 -5.08 -21.59 -3.79
N THR A 157 -4.03 -20.77 -3.80
CA THR A 157 -2.65 -21.27 -3.69
C THR A 157 -2.39 -21.89 -2.33
N ALA A 158 -2.83 -21.24 -1.25
CA ALA A 158 -2.75 -21.79 0.10
C ALA A 158 -3.51 -23.13 0.21
N GLN A 159 -4.69 -23.23 -0.40
CA GLN A 159 -5.46 -24.47 -0.47
C GLN A 159 -4.71 -25.58 -1.21
N ALA A 160 -4.08 -25.28 -2.34
CA ALA A 160 -3.25 -26.23 -3.09
C ALA A 160 -2.02 -26.70 -2.29
N MET A 161 -1.49 -25.85 -1.40
CA MET A 161 -0.42 -26.22 -0.46
C MET A 161 -0.87 -27.10 0.71
N GLY A 162 -2.18 -27.32 0.87
CA GLY A 162 -2.79 -28.06 1.98
C GLY A 162 -3.38 -27.18 3.08
N GLY A 163 -3.74 -25.93 2.77
CA GLY A 163 -4.45 -24.99 3.65
C GLY A 163 -3.58 -23.82 4.18
N GLY A 164 -4.22 -22.75 4.66
CA GLY A 164 -3.57 -21.53 5.16
C GLY A 164 -2.54 -21.75 6.25
N ALA A 165 -2.72 -22.75 7.12
CA ALA A 165 -1.77 -23.13 8.17
C ALA A 165 -0.41 -23.63 7.63
N ARG A 166 -0.31 -23.94 6.33
CA ARG A 166 0.95 -24.34 5.66
C ARG A 166 1.75 -23.14 5.13
N VAL A 167 1.14 -21.96 5.09
CA VAL A 167 1.77 -20.74 4.60
C VAL A 167 2.66 -20.18 5.70
N LYS A 168 3.97 -20.19 5.46
CA LYS A 168 4.97 -19.60 6.34
C LYS A 168 5.01 -18.08 6.18
N GLN A 169 5.00 -17.61 4.94
CA GLN A 169 5.04 -16.19 4.59
C GLN A 169 4.60 -15.96 3.14
N ILE A 170 4.32 -14.69 2.82
CA ILE A 170 4.15 -14.22 1.44
C ILE A 170 5.46 -13.59 1.00
N LEU A 171 5.96 -14.00 -0.16
CA LEU A 171 7.11 -13.39 -0.83
C LEU A 171 6.61 -12.47 -1.94
N ALA A 172 7.00 -11.20 -1.92
CA ALA A 172 6.88 -10.24 -3.01
C ALA A 172 8.18 -10.25 -3.81
N ALA A 173 8.17 -10.91 -4.97
CA ALA A 173 9.32 -10.90 -5.88
C ALA A 173 9.42 -9.56 -6.64
N THR A 174 8.27 -8.98 -6.94
CA THR A 174 8.09 -7.61 -7.43
C THR A 174 6.88 -6.99 -6.70
N PRO A 175 6.59 -5.69 -6.87
CA PRO A 175 5.40 -5.08 -6.26
C PRO A 175 4.06 -5.74 -6.63
N THR A 176 4.01 -6.54 -7.70
CA THR A 176 2.78 -7.18 -8.20
C THR A 176 2.91 -8.69 -8.42
N ARG A 177 4.09 -9.29 -8.18
CA ARG A 177 4.34 -10.73 -8.34
C ARG A 177 4.61 -11.38 -6.99
N PHE A 178 3.69 -12.26 -6.59
CA PHE A 178 3.68 -12.87 -5.26
C PHE A 178 3.86 -14.39 -5.31
N PHE A 179 4.49 -14.92 -4.27
CA PHE A 179 4.62 -16.34 -3.99
C PHE A 179 4.19 -16.62 -2.55
N LEU A 180 3.68 -17.81 -2.29
CA LEU A 180 3.53 -18.34 -0.95
C LEU A 180 4.72 -19.23 -0.63
N VAL A 181 5.35 -19.01 0.52
CA VAL A 181 6.41 -19.86 1.03
C VAL A 181 5.78 -20.88 1.97
N LYS A 182 6.02 -22.15 1.71
CA LYS A 182 5.59 -23.25 2.57
C LYS A 182 6.54 -23.42 3.76
N SER A 183 6.14 -24.18 4.78
CA SER A 183 6.97 -24.43 5.97
C SER A 183 8.33 -25.09 5.68
N ASN A 184 8.49 -25.78 4.54
CA ASN A 184 9.73 -26.39 4.06
C ASN A 184 10.50 -25.50 3.06
N ASP A 185 10.19 -24.20 3.01
CA ASP A 185 10.77 -23.21 2.09
C ASP A 185 10.50 -23.46 0.59
N GLU A 186 9.56 -24.35 0.26
CA GLU A 186 9.04 -24.50 -1.10
C GLU A 186 8.21 -23.26 -1.48
N LEU A 187 8.54 -22.66 -2.63
CA LEU A 187 7.87 -21.49 -3.16
C LEU A 187 6.74 -21.91 -4.11
N TRP A 188 5.55 -21.37 -3.88
CA TRP A 188 4.37 -21.58 -4.71
C TRP A 188 3.98 -20.28 -5.38
N ASP A 189 3.87 -20.29 -6.71
CA ASP A 189 3.44 -19.13 -7.50
C ASP A 189 1.93 -18.90 -7.32
N VAL A 190 1.58 -17.68 -6.89
CA VAL A 190 0.20 -17.29 -6.62
C VAL A 190 -0.65 -17.23 -7.89
N GLU A 191 -0.04 -16.97 -9.05
CA GLU A 191 -0.78 -16.86 -10.30
C GLU A 191 -1.21 -18.23 -10.84
N THR A 192 -0.34 -19.23 -10.70
CA THR A 192 -0.54 -20.57 -11.24
C THR A 192 -1.01 -21.57 -10.19
N ALA A 193 -0.98 -21.19 -8.90
CA ALA A 193 -1.27 -22.06 -7.77
C ALA A 193 -0.44 -23.37 -7.78
N ALA A 194 0.82 -23.28 -8.22
CA ALA A 194 1.74 -24.42 -8.37
C ALA A 194 3.12 -24.09 -7.80
N VAL A 195 3.94 -25.12 -7.58
CA VAL A 195 5.35 -24.94 -7.20
C VAL A 195 6.05 -24.09 -8.27
N ALA A 196 6.76 -23.06 -7.81
CA ALA A 196 7.41 -22.10 -8.67
C ALA A 196 8.57 -22.74 -9.45
N ASP A 197 8.63 -22.42 -10.75
CA ASP A 197 9.74 -22.85 -11.61
C ASP A 197 11.07 -22.23 -11.13
N PRO A 198 12.10 -23.03 -10.82
CA PRO A 198 13.41 -22.53 -10.42
C PRO A 198 14.04 -21.54 -11.41
N ALA A 199 13.80 -21.70 -12.73
CA ALA A 199 14.31 -20.79 -13.75
C ALA A 199 13.67 -19.40 -13.63
N VAL A 200 12.35 -19.34 -13.47
CA VAL A 200 11.61 -18.09 -13.25
C VAL A 200 12.06 -17.41 -11.96
N LEU A 201 12.27 -18.17 -10.89
CA LEU A 201 12.79 -17.63 -9.63
C LEU A 201 14.20 -17.04 -9.77
N ALA A 202 15.07 -17.66 -10.58
CA ALA A 202 16.40 -17.14 -10.83
C ALA A 202 16.35 -15.80 -11.59
N GLU A 203 15.50 -15.69 -12.60
CA GLU A 203 15.28 -14.45 -13.34
C GLU A 203 14.74 -13.32 -12.44
N LEU A 204 13.73 -13.63 -11.62
CA LEU A 204 13.14 -12.66 -10.67
C LEU A 204 14.15 -12.18 -9.62
N LYS A 205 15.07 -13.05 -9.16
CA LYS A 205 16.14 -12.63 -8.24
C LYS A 205 17.11 -11.65 -8.90
N VAL A 206 17.42 -11.85 -10.18
CA VAL A 206 18.24 -10.91 -10.96
C VAL A 206 17.52 -9.58 -11.12
N GLU A 207 16.23 -9.59 -11.46
CA GLU A 207 15.41 -8.38 -11.55
C GLU A 207 15.30 -7.65 -10.22
N TYR A 208 15.06 -8.37 -9.13
CA TYR A 208 15.03 -7.83 -7.78
C TYR A 208 16.35 -7.13 -7.42
N THR A 209 17.49 -7.76 -7.73
CA THR A 209 18.81 -7.15 -7.45
C THR A 209 18.99 -5.82 -8.19
N LYS A 210 18.52 -5.73 -9.44
CA LYS A 210 18.51 -4.47 -10.21
C LYS A 210 17.59 -3.44 -9.56
N THR A 211 16.41 -3.86 -9.11
CA THR A 211 15.43 -3.01 -8.44
C THR A 211 15.98 -2.44 -7.14
N VAL A 212 16.57 -3.27 -6.27
CA VAL A 212 17.21 -2.83 -5.02
C VAL A 212 18.28 -1.78 -5.33
N LYS A 213 19.15 -2.02 -6.32
CA LYS A 213 20.18 -1.04 -6.71
C LYS A 213 19.57 0.29 -7.17
N SER A 214 18.44 0.25 -7.88
CA SER A 214 17.73 1.47 -8.28
C SER A 214 17.07 2.18 -7.09
N LEU A 215 16.50 1.43 -6.15
CA LEU A 215 15.89 1.94 -4.92
C LEU A 215 16.92 2.54 -3.96
N SER A 216 18.18 2.10 -4.00
CA SER A 216 19.28 2.66 -3.21
C SER A 216 19.78 4.02 -3.74
N ARG A 217 19.16 4.60 -4.77
CA ARG A 217 19.46 5.98 -5.21
C ARG A 217 18.90 7.00 -4.21
N GLN A 218 19.76 7.87 -3.68
CA GLN A 218 19.39 8.85 -2.64
C GLN A 218 18.19 9.73 -2.99
N SER A 219 18.09 10.18 -4.25
CA SER A 219 16.97 11.00 -4.72
C SER A 219 15.64 10.25 -4.58
N LEU A 220 15.58 9.01 -5.02
CA LEU A 220 14.36 8.20 -4.96
C LEU A 220 13.94 7.90 -3.53
N VAL A 221 14.89 7.60 -2.63
CA VAL A 221 14.61 7.40 -1.21
C VAL A 221 14.07 8.66 -0.55
N ARG A 222 14.64 9.82 -0.89
CA ARG A 222 14.17 11.12 -0.38
C ARG A 222 12.74 11.39 -0.85
N ASP A 223 12.46 11.17 -2.12
CA ASP A 223 11.13 11.33 -2.69
C ASP A 223 10.10 10.41 -2.01
N MET A 224 10.44 9.13 -1.80
CA MET A 224 9.53 8.20 -1.12
C MET A 224 9.30 8.57 0.35
N LYS A 225 10.34 9.00 1.07
CA LYS A 225 10.21 9.51 2.45
C LYS A 225 9.29 10.72 2.51
N GLN A 226 9.40 11.65 1.57
CA GLN A 226 8.52 12.81 1.49
C GLN A 226 7.07 12.40 1.20
N LYS A 227 6.85 11.42 0.33
CA LYS A 227 5.51 10.90 0.03
C LYS A 227 4.87 10.19 1.23
N TRP A 228 5.65 9.55 2.09
CA TRP A 228 5.16 8.93 3.33
C TRP A 228 4.95 9.93 4.46
N ALA A 229 5.65 11.07 4.46
CA ALA A 229 5.64 12.02 5.57
C ALA A 229 4.22 12.40 6.04
N PRO A 230 3.23 12.72 5.17
CA PRO A 230 1.89 13.08 5.62
C PRO A 230 1.19 11.99 6.44
N ALA A 231 1.40 10.71 6.09
CA ALA A 231 0.80 9.58 6.81
C ALA A 231 1.58 9.17 8.06
N MET A 232 2.83 9.62 8.17
CA MET A 232 3.78 9.27 9.23
C MET A 232 3.99 10.40 10.25
N SER A 233 3.59 11.61 9.93
CA SER A 233 3.72 12.77 10.80
C SER A 233 2.83 12.64 12.03
N ASP A 234 3.44 12.81 13.20
CA ASP A 234 2.70 13.05 14.43
C ASP A 234 2.21 14.52 14.42
N PRO A 235 0.89 14.78 14.40
CA PRO A 235 0.37 16.14 14.42
C PRO A 235 0.68 16.88 15.73
N ALA A 236 1.27 16.22 16.73
CA ALA A 236 1.86 16.92 17.89
C ALA A 236 3.03 17.86 17.54
N ASN A 237 3.72 17.68 16.40
CA ASN A 237 4.98 18.36 16.09
C ASN A 237 4.97 19.33 14.89
N GLY A 238 3.82 19.69 14.33
CA GLY A 238 3.82 20.70 13.26
C GLY A 238 2.46 21.05 12.68
N GLY A 239 1.97 22.25 13.02
CA GLY A 239 0.90 22.93 12.30
C GLY A 239 -0.48 22.78 12.94
N ARG A 240 -1.12 23.93 13.20
CA ARG A 240 -2.50 24.04 13.70
C ARG A 240 -3.51 23.51 12.67
N SER A 241 -3.71 22.20 12.60
CA SER A 241 -4.92 21.58 12.04
C SER A 241 -5.49 20.64 13.09
N SER A 242 -6.60 21.03 13.73
CA SER A 242 -7.50 20.29 14.63
C SER A 242 -7.03 19.02 15.41
N GLY A 243 -5.74 18.91 15.75
CA GLY A 243 -5.21 18.35 17.00
C GLY A 243 -5.59 16.93 17.42
N ARG A 244 -5.38 15.91 16.58
CA ARG A 244 -5.37 14.50 17.03
C ARG A 244 -4.30 13.65 16.37
N ALA A 245 -3.52 12.95 17.19
CA ALA A 245 -2.42 12.11 16.74
C ALA A 245 -2.92 10.87 16.00
N MET A 246 -2.12 10.32 15.07
CA MET A 246 -2.43 9.03 14.43
C MET A 246 -2.76 7.96 15.47
N GLY A 247 -2.09 8.01 16.64
CA GLY A 247 -2.36 7.12 17.76
C GLY A 247 -3.80 7.13 18.30
N ASP A 248 -4.58 8.20 18.07
CA ASP A 248 -5.99 8.28 18.47
C ASP A 248 -6.90 7.38 17.62
N PHE A 249 -6.43 6.97 16.43
CA PHE A 249 -7.14 6.10 15.48
C PHE A 249 -6.51 4.71 15.38
N VAL A 250 -5.53 4.39 16.22
CA VAL A 250 -4.86 3.09 16.20
C VAL A 250 -5.44 2.21 17.30
N GLY A 251 -5.96 1.06 16.91
CA GLY A 251 -6.41 0.01 17.81
C GLY A 251 -5.26 -0.59 18.62
N LYS A 252 -5.59 -1.40 19.64
CA LYS A 252 -4.58 -2.08 20.48
C LYS A 252 -3.70 -3.05 19.70
N ASP A 253 -4.16 -3.49 18.54
CA ASP A 253 -3.48 -4.37 17.59
C ASP A 253 -2.53 -3.62 16.63
N GLY A 254 -2.44 -2.28 16.73
CA GLY A 254 -1.61 -1.47 15.84
C GLY A 254 -2.24 -1.22 14.46
N LEU A 255 -3.51 -1.61 14.28
CA LEU A 255 -4.28 -1.39 13.06
C LEU A 255 -5.15 -0.13 13.18
N LEU A 256 -5.61 0.39 12.05
CA LEU A 256 -6.49 1.53 11.98
C LEU A 256 -7.91 1.17 12.44
N ASP A 257 -8.46 1.93 13.38
CA ASP A 257 -9.89 1.99 13.67
C ASP A 257 -10.56 2.81 12.57
N VAL A 258 -11.01 2.10 11.53
CA VAL A 258 -11.56 2.70 10.31
C VAL A 258 -12.79 3.55 10.61
N ALA A 259 -13.72 3.06 11.44
CA ALA A 259 -14.93 3.80 11.78
C ALA A 259 -14.59 5.12 12.47
N ARG A 260 -13.69 5.08 13.46
CA ARG A 260 -13.24 6.28 14.17
C ARG A 260 -12.50 7.26 13.27
N ALA A 261 -11.65 6.75 12.37
CA ALA A 261 -10.92 7.57 11.40
C ALA A 261 -11.88 8.29 10.44
N VAL A 262 -12.91 7.60 9.93
CA VAL A 262 -13.92 8.20 9.05
C VAL A 262 -14.78 9.21 9.82
N ASP A 263 -15.20 8.91 11.04
CA ASP A 263 -15.97 9.84 11.86
C ASP A 263 -15.22 11.13 12.15
N GLN A 264 -13.91 11.02 12.41
CA GLN A 264 -13.07 12.20 12.57
C GLN A 264 -12.95 12.99 11.26
N LEU A 265 -12.74 12.32 10.12
CA LEU A 265 -12.66 12.97 8.82
C LEU A 265 -13.94 13.76 8.49
N VAL A 266 -15.10 13.24 8.90
CA VAL A 266 -16.38 13.94 8.81
C VAL A 266 -16.46 15.12 9.80
N ALA A 267 -16.03 14.92 11.05
CA ALA A 267 -16.07 15.94 12.09
C ALA A 267 -15.14 17.14 11.83
N ASP A 268 -13.98 16.90 11.21
CA ASP A 268 -13.01 17.94 10.83
C ASP A 268 -13.49 18.79 9.63
N GLN A 269 -14.59 18.42 8.96
CA GLN A 269 -15.28 19.18 7.92
C GLN A 269 -14.40 19.91 6.89
N ALA A 270 -13.46 19.19 6.27
CA ALA A 270 -12.87 19.58 4.98
C ALA A 270 -13.54 18.90 3.77
N PHE A 271 -14.79 18.42 3.90
CA PHE A 271 -15.49 17.71 2.81
C PHE A 271 -16.61 18.53 2.12
N VAL A 272 -16.87 19.78 2.54
CA VAL A 272 -17.84 20.66 1.85
C VAL A 272 -17.23 21.30 0.57
N GLY A 273 -15.95 21.07 0.27
CA GLY A 273 -15.28 21.66 -0.90
C GLY A 273 -15.09 20.76 -2.13
N LEU A 274 -15.49 19.48 -2.10
CA LEU A 274 -15.20 18.51 -3.18
C LEU A 274 -16.39 17.63 -3.59
N ALA A 275 -17.62 17.98 -3.17
CA ALA A 275 -18.76 17.56 -3.97
C ALA A 275 -18.62 18.23 -5.35
N PRO A 276 -18.66 17.50 -6.49
CA PRO A 276 -18.92 18.17 -7.75
C PRO A 276 -20.22 18.97 -7.55
N GLN A 277 -20.22 20.24 -7.98
CA GLN A 277 -21.48 20.96 -8.09
C GLN A 277 -22.37 20.14 -9.01
N ILE A 278 -23.34 19.44 -8.42
CA ILE A 278 -24.46 18.89 -9.15
C ILE A 278 -25.30 20.12 -9.46
N ASP A 279 -25.03 20.73 -10.61
CA ASP A 279 -25.91 21.73 -11.19
C ASP A 279 -27.32 21.14 -11.22
N SER A 280 -28.24 21.88 -10.60
CA SER A 280 -29.68 21.62 -10.65
C SER A 280 -30.25 22.08 -11.99
#